data_AF-A0A962JH20-F1
#
_entry.id   AF-A0A962JH20-F1
#
_cell.length_a   1.000
_cell.length_b   1.000
_cell.length_c   1.000
_cell.angle_alpha   90.00
_cell.angle_beta   90.00
_cell.angle_gamma   90.00
#
_symmetry.space_group_name_H-M   'P 1'
#
loop_
_entity.id
_entity.type
_entity.pdbx_description
1 polymer ?
#
loop_
_entity_poly.entity_id
_entity_poly.type
_entity_poly.pdbx_seq_one_letter_code
_entity_poly.pdbx_strand_id
1 'polypeptide(L)'
;MANLIRLLLIAIAWGIVWLYAPLLLTRVMRMQHVPYVGLGALAYAVAYAFWLRKHSQFWQTLDHELAHALWSVLSFKPIRELNVHHQGNGRVTHEGEHNLLICLAPYFFRLPVWIAVILVCVIQQKPLLFVAQFTLGIATAYALLAIIEEARPHQPDLKVYGLLCSYSWIIACNILAWGVAFALTTGGGKTAVFFLKQGLSRAF
;
A
#
# COMPACT_ATOMS: atom_id res chain seq x y z
N MET A 1 -2.64 -27.67 14.56
CA MET A 1 -1.47 -26.80 14.33
C MET A 1 -1.78 -25.57 13.47
N ALA A 2 -2.55 -25.68 12.37
CA ALA A 2 -2.89 -24.54 11.51
C ALA A 2 -3.57 -23.35 12.24
N ASN A 3 -4.44 -23.62 13.22
CA ASN A 3 -5.15 -22.57 13.96
C ASN A 3 -4.23 -21.77 14.89
N LEU A 4 -3.23 -22.42 15.52
CA LEU A 4 -2.29 -21.73 16.40
C LEU A 4 -1.40 -20.77 15.61
N ILE A 5 -0.90 -21.21 14.45
CA ILE A 5 -0.09 -20.35 13.55
C ILE A 5 -0.91 -19.13 13.11
N ARG A 6 -2.18 -19.32 12.72
CA ARG A 6 -3.07 -18.20 12.35
C ARG A 6 -3.31 -17.23 13.50
N LEU A 7 -3.54 -17.73 14.72
CA LEU A 7 -3.70 -16.88 15.90
C LEU A 7 -2.43 -16.08 16.21
N LEU A 8 -1.26 -16.71 16.11
CA LEU A 8 0.03 -16.02 16.25
C LEU A 8 0.22 -14.95 15.18
N LEU A 9 -0.09 -15.24 13.92
CA LEU A 9 -0.01 -14.27 12.83
C LEU A 9 -0.96 -13.08 13.04
N ILE A 10 -2.17 -13.32 13.54
CA ILE A 10 -3.12 -12.26 13.90
C ILE A 10 -2.57 -11.43 15.06
N ALA A 11 -2.06 -12.07 16.11
CA ALA A 11 -1.48 -11.36 17.26
C ALA A 11 -0.29 -10.49 16.86
N ILE A 12 0.60 -11.00 15.99
CA ILE A 12 1.72 -10.23 15.44
C ILE A 12 1.21 -9.02 14.66
N ALA A 13 0.24 -9.21 13.77
CA ALA A 13 -0.33 -8.11 12.98
C ALA A 13 -0.91 -7.01 13.89
N TRP A 14 -1.69 -7.37 14.91
CA TRP A 14 -2.23 -6.39 15.86
C TRP A 14 -1.16 -5.75 16.76
N GLY A 15 -0.09 -6.48 17.10
CA GLY A 15 1.08 -5.89 17.74
C GLY A 15 1.71 -4.80 16.89
N ILE A 16 1.88 -5.03 15.58
CA ILE A 16 2.35 -4.01 14.63
C ILE A 16 1.40 -2.80 14.61
N VAL A 17 0.08 -3.04 14.51
CA VAL A 17 -0.92 -1.96 14.55
C VAL A 17 -0.76 -1.12 15.81
N TRP A 18 -0.69 -1.75 16.98
CA TRP A 18 -0.56 -1.07 18.26
C TRP A 18 0.69 -0.19 18.34
N LEU A 19 1.84 -0.72 17.90
CA LEU A 19 3.12 -0.01 17.97
C LEU A 19 3.18 1.18 17.01
N TYR A 20 2.69 1.01 15.78
CA TYR A 20 2.93 1.94 14.68
C TYR A 20 1.75 2.86 14.34
N ALA A 21 0.50 2.50 14.62
CA ALA A 21 -0.66 3.34 14.27
C ALA A 21 -0.60 4.74 14.92
N PRO A 22 -0.21 4.90 16.21
CA PRO A 22 -0.10 6.23 16.80
C PRO A 22 1.05 7.05 16.18
N LEU A 23 2.12 6.40 15.74
CA LEU A 23 3.24 7.05 15.06
C LEU A 23 2.83 7.56 13.68
N LEU A 24 2.08 6.75 12.93
CA LEU A 24 1.49 7.17 11.66
C LEU A 24 0.54 8.35 11.87
N LEU A 25 -0.39 8.25 12.83
CA LEU A 25 -1.36 9.31 13.11
C LEU A 25 -0.67 10.65 13.44
N THR A 26 0.30 10.63 14.36
CA THR A 26 1.04 11.85 14.72
C THR A 26 1.81 12.43 13.55
N ARG A 27 2.29 11.61 12.62
CA ARG A 27 2.97 12.06 11.40
C ARG A 27 2.01 12.73 10.41
N VAL A 28 0.86 12.10 10.15
CA VAL A 28 -0.19 12.68 9.30
C VAL A 28 -0.64 14.03 9.85
N MET A 29 -0.88 14.12 11.16
CA MET A 29 -1.32 15.37 11.82
C MET A 29 -0.26 16.48 11.81
N ARG A 30 1.03 16.14 11.65
CA ARG A 30 2.16 17.09 11.64
C ARG A 30 2.67 17.41 10.23
N MET A 31 2.11 16.82 9.18
CA MET A 31 2.55 17.11 7.81
C MET A 31 2.22 18.57 7.46
N GLN A 32 3.25 19.38 7.20
CA GLN A 32 3.08 20.79 6.82
C GLN A 32 2.64 20.98 5.36
N HIS A 33 2.77 19.95 4.52
CA HIS A 33 2.45 19.98 3.10
C HIS A 33 1.05 19.43 2.76
N VAL A 34 0.15 19.39 3.75
CA VAL A 34 -1.24 18.93 3.60
C VAL A 34 -2.03 19.62 2.48
N PRO A 35 -1.88 20.93 2.15
CA PRO A 35 -2.78 21.54 1.17
C PRO A 35 -2.63 20.93 -0.24
N TYR A 36 -1.42 20.74 -0.77
CA TYR A 36 -1.23 20.22 -2.13
C TYR A 36 -1.59 18.73 -2.23
N VAL A 37 -1.23 17.94 -1.21
CA VAL A 37 -1.64 16.53 -1.12
C VAL A 37 -3.17 16.42 -1.04
N GLY A 38 -3.81 17.27 -0.22
CA GLY A 38 -5.26 17.33 -0.12
C GLY A 38 -5.94 17.73 -1.43
N LEU A 39 -5.41 18.73 -2.14
CA LEU A 39 -5.92 19.13 -3.47
C LEU A 39 -5.80 18.00 -4.50
N GLY A 40 -4.68 17.27 -4.51
CA GLY A 40 -4.52 16.11 -5.38
C GLY A 40 -5.50 14.99 -5.08
N ALA A 41 -5.70 14.68 -3.79
CA ALA A 41 -6.68 13.70 -3.36
C ALA A 41 -8.11 14.09 -3.75
N LEU A 42 -8.48 15.36 -3.57
CA LEU A 42 -9.77 15.90 -3.98
C LEU A 42 -9.96 15.84 -5.50
N ALA A 43 -8.95 16.24 -6.27
CA ALA A 43 -8.98 16.18 -7.73
C ALA A 43 -9.21 14.75 -8.24
N TYR A 44 -8.52 13.76 -7.66
CA TYR A 44 -8.76 12.36 -8.00
C TYR A 44 -10.16 11.89 -7.59
N ALA A 45 -10.65 12.24 -6.40
CA ALA A 45 -11.98 11.86 -5.95
C ALA A 45 -13.08 12.41 -6.88
N VAL A 46 -12.96 13.68 -7.31
CA VAL A 46 -13.85 14.30 -8.30
C VAL A 46 -13.76 13.57 -9.64
N ALA A 47 -12.55 13.39 -10.18
CA ALA A 47 -12.34 12.68 -11.45
C ALA A 47 -12.90 11.25 -11.40
N TYR A 48 -12.75 10.56 -10.28
CA TYR A 48 -13.28 9.22 -10.06
C TYR A 48 -14.80 9.20 -10.02
N ALA A 49 -15.43 10.13 -9.30
CA ALA A 49 -16.89 10.22 -9.20
C ALA A 49 -17.56 10.47 -10.56
N PHE A 50 -16.96 11.32 -11.40
CA PHE A 50 -17.57 11.71 -12.68
C PHE A 50 -17.11 10.88 -13.89
N TRP A 51 -15.90 10.30 -13.86
CA TRP A 51 -15.31 9.66 -15.03
C TRP A 51 -14.61 8.33 -14.74
N LEU A 52 -13.60 8.32 -13.85
CA LEU A 52 -12.69 7.17 -13.75
C LEU A 52 -13.34 5.90 -13.20
N ARG A 53 -14.45 5.99 -12.46
CA ARG A 53 -15.18 4.81 -11.96
C ARG A 53 -15.56 3.82 -13.07
N LYS A 54 -15.78 4.29 -14.30
CA LYS A 54 -16.13 3.44 -15.45
C LYS A 54 -14.93 2.99 -16.29
N HIS A 55 -13.76 3.60 -16.11
CA HIS A 55 -12.61 3.43 -17.00
C HIS A 55 -11.32 2.96 -16.31
N SER A 56 -11.32 2.84 -14.98
CA SER A 56 -10.11 2.51 -14.21
C SER A 56 -9.88 1.00 -13.99
N GLN A 57 -10.83 0.14 -14.37
CA GLN A 57 -10.76 -1.31 -14.09
C GLN A 57 -9.45 -1.95 -14.58
N PHE A 58 -9.07 -1.72 -15.83
CA PHE A 58 -7.82 -2.24 -16.37
C PHE A 58 -6.59 -1.80 -15.57
N TRP A 59 -6.52 -0.52 -15.18
CA TRP A 59 -5.39 0.04 -14.45
C TRP A 59 -5.30 -0.48 -13.03
N GLN A 60 -6.45 -0.68 -12.37
CA GLN A 60 -6.53 -1.30 -11.05
C GLN A 60 -6.06 -2.76 -11.11
N THR A 61 -6.54 -3.55 -12.07
CA THR A 61 -6.09 -4.92 -12.27
C THR A 61 -4.59 -4.99 -12.60
N LEU A 62 -4.09 -4.07 -13.43
CA LEU A 62 -2.66 -4.01 -13.74
C LEU A 62 -1.82 -3.72 -12.49
N ASP A 63 -2.18 -2.70 -11.71
CA ASP A 63 -1.49 -2.37 -10.46
C ASP A 63 -1.55 -3.53 -9.46
N HIS A 64 -2.69 -4.24 -9.40
CA HIS A 64 -2.88 -5.42 -8.58
C HIS A 64 -1.91 -6.55 -8.95
N GLU A 65 -1.88 -6.95 -10.22
CA GLU A 65 -0.98 -8.00 -10.70
C GLU A 65 0.50 -7.58 -10.62
N LEU A 66 0.82 -6.31 -10.86
CA LEU A 66 2.18 -5.80 -10.71
C LEU A 66 2.65 -5.84 -9.25
N ALA A 67 1.76 -5.65 -8.27
CA ALA A 67 2.10 -5.80 -6.87
C ALA A 67 2.48 -7.26 -6.54
N HIS A 68 1.72 -8.24 -7.02
CA HIS A 68 2.08 -9.66 -6.92
C HIS A 68 3.43 -9.96 -7.55
N ALA A 69 3.65 -9.47 -8.78
CA ALA A 69 4.89 -9.66 -9.52
C ALA A 69 6.10 -9.08 -8.78
N LEU A 70 6.01 -7.83 -8.31
CA LEU A 70 7.09 -7.19 -7.58
C LEU A 70 7.44 -7.97 -6.31
N TRP A 71 6.44 -8.34 -5.51
CA TRP A 71 6.67 -9.08 -4.27
C TRP A 71 7.15 -10.50 -4.50
N SER A 72 6.80 -11.11 -5.64
CA SER A 72 7.39 -12.37 -6.09
C SER A 72 8.89 -12.23 -6.35
N VAL A 73 9.29 -11.22 -7.12
CA VAL A 73 10.72 -10.93 -7.39
C VAL A 73 11.48 -10.63 -6.11
N LEU A 74 10.93 -9.80 -5.23
CA LEU A 74 11.53 -9.48 -3.92
C LEU A 74 11.63 -10.70 -3.00
N SER A 75 10.75 -11.69 -3.18
CA SER A 75 10.80 -12.98 -2.47
C SER A 75 11.66 -14.02 -3.17
N PHE A 76 12.43 -13.63 -4.20
CA PHE A 76 13.25 -14.51 -5.04
C PHE A 76 12.46 -15.66 -5.68
N LYS A 77 11.20 -15.39 -6.05
CA LYS A 77 10.33 -16.32 -6.77
C LYS A 77 10.20 -15.89 -8.23
N PRO A 78 10.73 -16.68 -9.19
CA PRO A 78 10.63 -16.36 -10.60
C PRO A 78 9.17 -16.23 -11.05
N ILE A 79 8.86 -15.15 -11.76
CA ILE A 79 7.57 -14.96 -12.42
C ILE A 79 7.55 -15.84 -13.67
N ARG A 80 6.49 -16.64 -13.84
CA ARG A 80 6.29 -17.49 -15.01
C ARG A 80 5.36 -16.84 -16.02
N GLU A 81 4.33 -16.14 -15.56
CA GLU A 81 3.34 -15.49 -16.40
C GLU A 81 2.77 -14.25 -15.71
N LEU A 82 2.52 -13.20 -16.49
CA LEU A 82 1.78 -12.01 -16.06
C LEU A 82 0.83 -11.64 -17.20
N ASN A 83 -0.47 -11.84 -16.97
CA ASN A 83 -1.52 -11.47 -17.92
C ASN A 83 -2.50 -10.51 -17.27
N VAL A 84 -2.87 -9.47 -17.99
CA VAL A 84 -3.87 -8.50 -17.57
C VAL A 84 -4.80 -8.23 -18.74
N HIS A 85 -6.10 -8.42 -18.53
CA HIS A 85 -7.12 -8.21 -19.53
C HIS A 85 -7.89 -6.92 -19.26
N HIS A 86 -8.30 -6.24 -20.33
CA HIS A 86 -9.09 -4.99 -20.26
C HIS A 86 -10.42 -5.13 -19.51
N GLN A 87 -10.95 -6.36 -19.37
CA GLN A 87 -12.20 -6.65 -18.67
C GLN A 87 -12.04 -6.81 -17.15
N GLY A 88 -10.88 -6.45 -16.58
CA GLY A 88 -10.63 -6.45 -15.14
C GLY A 88 -10.12 -7.77 -14.56
N ASN A 89 -9.88 -8.78 -15.43
CA ASN A 89 -9.29 -10.05 -15.03
C ASN A 89 -7.76 -10.00 -15.21
N GLY A 90 -7.03 -10.44 -14.20
CA GLY A 90 -5.57 -10.53 -14.21
C GLY A 90 -5.12 -11.84 -13.57
N ARG A 91 -3.88 -12.23 -13.88
CA ARG A 91 -3.20 -13.32 -13.19
C ARG A 91 -1.70 -13.19 -13.29
N VAL A 92 -1.03 -13.26 -12.15
CA VAL A 92 0.40 -13.55 -12.05
C VAL A 92 0.61 -14.98 -11.54
N THR A 93 1.48 -15.73 -12.20
CA THR A 93 1.95 -17.03 -11.72
C THR A 93 3.44 -16.96 -11.40
N HIS A 94 3.84 -17.60 -10.30
CA HIS A 94 5.21 -17.67 -9.84
C HIS A 94 5.52 -19.07 -9.31
N GLU A 95 6.80 -19.39 -9.19
CA GLU A 95 7.23 -20.69 -8.69
C GLU A 95 7.17 -20.81 -7.16
N GLY A 96 6.81 -22.00 -6.68
CA GLY A 96 6.81 -22.34 -5.26
C GLY A 96 5.48 -22.05 -4.54
N GLU A 97 5.50 -22.19 -3.21
CA GLU A 97 4.30 -22.03 -2.37
C GLU A 97 3.85 -20.57 -2.25
N HIS A 98 2.59 -20.35 -1.88
CA HIS A 98 2.04 -19.01 -1.68
C HIS A 98 2.66 -18.34 -0.45
N ASN A 99 3.21 -17.13 -0.58
CA ASN A 99 3.71 -16.33 0.55
C ASN A 99 2.63 -15.32 0.96
N LEU A 100 2.35 -15.20 2.26
CA LEU A 100 1.41 -14.22 2.83
C LEU A 100 1.64 -12.80 2.29
N LEU A 101 2.89 -12.35 2.20
CA LEU A 101 3.22 -11.01 1.70
C LEU A 101 2.97 -10.86 0.20
N ILE A 102 3.22 -11.91 -0.59
CA ILE A 102 2.89 -11.89 -2.03
C ILE A 102 1.38 -11.84 -2.18
N CYS A 103 0.65 -12.79 -1.58
CA CYS A 103 -0.81 -12.86 -1.67
C CYS A 103 -1.51 -11.55 -1.25
N LEU A 104 -0.97 -10.86 -0.25
CA LEU A 104 -1.60 -9.65 0.26
C LEU A 104 -1.00 -8.36 -0.31
N ALA A 105 0.07 -8.44 -1.11
CA ALA A 105 0.78 -7.29 -1.68
C ALA A 105 -0.15 -6.27 -2.34
N PRO A 106 -1.11 -6.65 -3.19
CA PRO A 106 -1.97 -5.69 -3.88
C PRO A 106 -2.80 -4.81 -2.93
N TYR A 107 -3.09 -5.30 -1.72
CA TYR A 107 -3.96 -4.61 -0.77
C TYR A 107 -3.23 -3.60 0.12
N PHE A 108 -1.89 -3.59 0.12
CA PHE A 108 -1.11 -2.63 0.91
C PHE A 108 0.00 -1.94 0.11
N PHE A 109 0.38 -2.48 -1.05
CA PHE A 109 1.45 -1.96 -1.89
C PHE A 109 0.88 -1.54 -3.25
N ARG A 110 0.60 -0.24 -3.38
CA ARG A 110 0.12 0.38 -4.62
C ARG A 110 1.27 1.10 -5.29
N LEU A 111 1.67 0.67 -6.49
CA LEU A 111 2.83 1.23 -7.18
C LEU A 111 2.75 2.75 -7.39
N PRO A 112 1.59 3.34 -7.77
CA PRO A 112 1.47 4.78 -7.94
C PRO A 112 1.86 5.59 -6.68
N VAL A 113 1.59 5.08 -5.48
CA VAL A 113 1.95 5.75 -4.22
C VAL A 113 3.46 5.81 -4.07
N TRP A 114 4.15 4.69 -4.29
CA TRP A 114 5.61 4.63 -4.14
C TRP A 114 6.34 5.44 -5.21
N ILE A 115 5.83 5.46 -6.45
CA ILE A 115 6.33 6.35 -7.49
C ILE A 115 6.19 7.81 -7.05
N ALA A 116 5.02 8.20 -6.53
CA ALA A 116 4.81 9.57 -6.07
C ALA A 116 5.67 9.94 -4.84
N VAL A 117 5.92 8.99 -3.93
CA VAL A 117 6.87 9.17 -2.82
C VAL A 117 8.28 9.44 -3.35
N ILE A 118 8.74 8.66 -4.33
CA ILE A 118 10.05 8.86 -4.96
C ILE A 118 10.12 10.25 -5.62
N LEU A 119 9.08 10.67 -6.33
CA LEU A 119 9.01 12.01 -6.93
C LEU A 119 9.17 13.10 -5.87
N VAL A 120 8.46 13.01 -4.75
CA VAL A 120 8.59 13.99 -3.64
C VAL A 120 9.97 13.95 -3.01
N CYS A 121 10.63 12.78 -2.94
CA CYS A 121 11.98 12.67 -2.38
C CYS A 121 13.05 13.25 -3.32
N VAL A 122 12.93 13.05 -4.63
CA VAL A 122 13.91 13.49 -5.63
C VAL A 122 13.71 14.97 -6.00
N ILE A 123 12.46 15.42 -6.08
CA ILE A 123 12.11 16.79 -6.50
C ILE A 123 11.94 17.66 -5.25
N GLN A 124 13.01 18.37 -4.86
CA GLN A 124 12.98 19.30 -3.73
C GLN A 124 12.79 20.77 -4.14
N GLN A 125 12.90 21.07 -5.44
CA GLN A 125 12.85 22.44 -5.96
C GLN A 125 11.42 22.89 -6.23
N LYS A 126 11.07 24.10 -5.78
CA LYS A 126 9.80 24.75 -6.12
C LYS A 126 9.88 25.34 -7.54
N PRO A 127 8.81 25.30 -8.34
CA PRO A 127 7.45 24.85 -8.00
C PRO A 127 7.19 23.35 -8.19
N LEU A 128 8.14 22.60 -8.76
CA LEU A 128 7.96 21.18 -9.10
C LEU A 128 7.65 20.30 -7.87
N LEU A 129 8.17 20.66 -6.69
CA LEU A 129 7.82 20.00 -5.43
C LEU A 129 6.30 20.03 -5.16
N PHE A 130 5.61 21.12 -5.49
CA PHE A 130 4.16 21.21 -5.32
C PHE A 130 3.41 20.26 -6.25
N VAL A 131 3.90 20.09 -7.48
CA VAL A 131 3.37 19.11 -8.43
C VAL A 131 3.58 17.68 -7.89
N ALA A 132 4.78 17.36 -7.40
CA ALA A 132 5.06 16.06 -6.80
C ALA A 132 4.15 15.76 -5.60
N GLN A 133 3.90 16.76 -4.73
CA GLN A 133 2.99 16.65 -3.59
C GLN A 133 1.53 16.47 -4.04
N PHE A 134 1.10 17.18 -5.08
CA PHE A 134 -0.22 17.00 -5.69
C PHE A 134 -0.39 15.59 -6.27
N THR A 135 0.62 15.07 -6.98
CA THR A 135 0.65 13.68 -7.48
C THR A 135 0.59 12.66 -6.35
N LEU A 136 1.28 12.90 -5.22
CA LEU A 136 1.16 12.07 -4.03
C LEU A 136 -0.27 12.04 -3.49
N GLY A 137 -0.97 13.18 -3.50
CA GLY A 137 -2.39 13.27 -3.18
C GLY A 137 -3.27 12.40 -4.07
N ILE A 138 -3.08 12.49 -5.39
CA ILE A 138 -3.79 11.67 -6.39
C ILE A 138 -3.55 10.19 -6.12
N ALA A 139 -2.28 9.78 -6.01
CA ALA A 139 -1.91 8.38 -5.80
C ALA A 139 -2.45 7.86 -4.47
N THR A 140 -2.50 8.72 -3.45
CA THR A 140 -3.04 8.37 -2.13
C THR A 140 -4.54 8.08 -2.20
N ALA A 141 -5.31 8.96 -2.84
CA ALA A 141 -6.75 8.76 -3.01
C ALA A 141 -7.06 7.55 -3.90
N TYR A 142 -6.30 7.35 -4.97
CA TYR A 142 -6.35 6.13 -5.79
C TYR A 142 -6.17 4.88 -4.95
N ALA A 143 -5.09 4.82 -4.14
CA ALA A 143 -4.78 3.65 -3.33
C ALA A 143 -5.87 3.32 -2.31
N LEU A 144 -6.40 4.33 -1.62
CA LEU A 144 -7.49 4.14 -0.66
C LEU A 144 -8.77 3.63 -1.33
N LEU A 145 -9.15 4.19 -2.47
CA LEU A 145 -10.32 3.75 -3.22
C LEU A 145 -10.14 2.33 -3.77
N ALA A 146 -8.98 2.02 -4.35
CA ALA A 146 -8.67 0.68 -4.86
C ALA A 146 -8.73 -0.38 -3.76
N ILE A 147 -8.24 -0.08 -2.55
CA ILE A 147 -8.37 -1.00 -1.40
C ILE A 147 -9.86 -1.27 -1.07
N ILE A 148 -10.69 -0.23 -1.05
CA ILE A 148 -12.13 -0.36 -0.76
C ILE A 148 -12.84 -1.19 -1.83
N GLU A 149 -12.46 -1.01 -3.10
CA GLU A 149 -13.05 -1.74 -4.22
C GLU A 149 -12.60 -3.19 -4.26
N GLU A 150 -11.31 -3.45 -4.08
CA GLU A 150 -10.69 -4.75 -4.32
C GLU A 150 -10.68 -5.67 -3.10
N ALA A 151 -10.57 -5.16 -1.87
CA ALA A 151 -10.43 -5.97 -0.64
C ALA A 151 -11.75 -6.61 -0.17
N ARG A 152 -12.44 -7.30 -1.08
CA ARG A 152 -13.74 -7.95 -0.88
C ARG A 152 -13.58 -9.39 -0.40
N PRO A 153 -14.44 -9.89 0.50
CA PRO A 153 -14.33 -11.26 1.04
C PRO A 153 -14.36 -12.39 -0.01
N HIS A 154 -14.86 -12.12 -1.22
CA HIS A 154 -14.90 -13.12 -2.29
C HIS A 154 -13.55 -13.35 -2.96
N GLN A 155 -12.58 -12.43 -2.82
CA GLN A 155 -11.29 -12.51 -3.49
C GLN A 155 -10.52 -13.78 -3.12
N PRO A 156 -9.91 -14.48 -4.10
CA PRO A 156 -9.18 -15.72 -3.85
C PRO A 156 -7.98 -15.51 -2.93
N ASP A 157 -7.24 -14.41 -3.11
CA ASP A 157 -6.04 -14.09 -2.34
C ASP A 157 -6.30 -13.99 -0.83
N LEU A 158 -7.43 -13.39 -0.45
CA LEU A 158 -7.83 -13.24 0.95
C LEU A 158 -8.20 -14.56 1.62
N LYS A 159 -8.56 -15.58 0.84
CA LYS A 159 -9.01 -16.89 1.35
C LYS A 159 -7.84 -17.84 1.64
N VAL A 160 -6.68 -17.64 1.03
CA VAL A 160 -5.49 -18.51 1.19
C VAL A 160 -5.13 -18.70 2.67
N TYR A 161 -5.09 -17.60 3.44
CA TYR A 161 -4.77 -17.61 4.87
C TYR A 161 -5.98 -17.47 5.80
N GLY A 162 -7.17 -17.31 5.23
CA GLY A 162 -8.43 -17.02 5.91
C GLY A 162 -8.65 -15.52 6.15
N LEU A 163 -9.90 -15.08 5.98
CA LEU A 163 -10.27 -13.66 5.92
C LEU A 163 -9.77 -12.83 7.12
N LEU A 164 -9.95 -13.34 8.35
CA LEU A 164 -9.54 -12.60 9.54
C LEU A 164 -8.02 -12.37 9.59
N CYS A 165 -7.23 -13.39 9.23
CA CYS A 165 -5.78 -13.28 9.16
C CYS A 165 -5.37 -12.29 8.07
N SER A 166 -5.97 -12.43 6.88
CA SER A 166 -5.70 -11.56 5.73
C SER A 166 -5.98 -10.10 6.04
N TYR A 167 -7.18 -9.76 6.55
CA TYR A 167 -7.52 -8.38 6.90
C TYR A 167 -6.64 -7.80 8.01
N SER A 168 -6.28 -8.60 9.03
CA SER A 168 -5.36 -8.15 10.08
C SER A 168 -4.00 -7.73 9.49
N TRP A 169 -3.47 -8.54 8.58
CA TRP A 169 -2.20 -8.24 7.90
C TRP A 169 -2.31 -7.09 6.91
N ILE A 170 -3.42 -6.94 6.18
CA ILE A 170 -3.64 -5.79 5.29
C ILE A 170 -3.59 -4.49 6.11
N ILE A 171 -4.26 -4.44 7.26
CA ILE A 171 -4.26 -3.26 8.14
C ILE A 171 -2.84 -2.99 8.65
N ALA A 172 -2.15 -4.00 9.18
CA ALA A 172 -0.79 -3.87 9.71
C ALA A 172 0.21 -3.40 8.64
N CYS A 173 0.19 -4.02 7.47
CA CYS A 173 1.07 -3.66 6.36
C CYS A 173 0.78 -2.27 5.81
N ASN A 174 -0.49 -1.86 5.73
CA ASN A 174 -0.82 -0.49 5.37
C ASN A 174 -0.25 0.51 6.39
N ILE A 175 -0.46 0.30 7.70
CA ILE A 175 0.09 1.20 8.72
C ILE A 175 1.61 1.38 8.58
N LEU A 176 2.34 0.29 8.32
CA LEU A 176 3.77 0.34 8.05
C LEU A 176 4.09 1.06 6.74
N ALA A 177 3.46 0.66 5.63
CA ALA A 177 3.72 1.20 4.30
C ALA A 177 3.46 2.71 4.24
N TRP A 178 2.29 3.16 4.70
CA TRP A 178 1.94 4.58 4.76
C TRP A 178 2.82 5.35 5.74
N GLY A 179 3.16 4.74 6.88
CA GLY A 179 4.07 5.34 7.86
C GLY A 179 5.45 5.61 7.28
N VAL A 180 6.02 4.64 6.57
CA VAL A 180 7.29 4.76 5.85
C VAL A 180 7.18 5.77 4.71
N ALA A 181 6.12 5.69 3.89
CA ALA A 181 5.90 6.63 2.79
C ALA A 181 5.89 8.09 3.27
N PHE A 182 5.11 8.41 4.29
CA PHE A 182 5.05 9.77 4.85
C PHE A 182 6.31 10.17 5.61
N ALA A 183 7.04 9.21 6.18
CA ALA A 183 8.35 9.48 6.76
C ALA A 183 9.37 9.90 5.70
N LEU A 184 9.37 9.20 4.56
CA LEU A 184 10.26 9.50 3.44
C LEU A 184 9.97 10.90 2.87
N THR A 185 8.70 11.25 2.68
CA THR A 185 8.34 12.53 2.07
C THR A 185 8.50 13.75 2.98
N THR A 186 8.72 13.55 4.28
CA THR A 186 8.93 14.65 5.25
C THR A 186 10.38 14.89 5.61
N GLY A 187 11.24 13.86 5.59
CA GLY A 187 12.66 14.02 5.92
C GLY A 187 13.57 12.93 5.37
N GLY A 188 13.13 12.25 4.31
CA GLY A 188 13.90 11.23 3.60
C GLY A 188 14.16 9.96 4.43
N GLY A 189 15.19 9.22 4.02
CA GLY A 189 15.52 7.91 4.57
C GLY A 189 15.80 7.91 6.08
N LYS A 190 16.44 8.96 6.62
CA LYS A 190 16.72 9.06 8.06
C LYS A 190 15.44 9.07 8.89
N THR A 191 14.44 9.83 8.45
CA THR A 191 13.14 9.93 9.12
C THR A 191 12.30 8.66 9.00
N ALA A 192 12.47 7.91 7.90
CA ALA A 192 11.89 6.57 7.72
C ALA A 192 12.52 5.53 8.64
N VAL A 193 13.85 5.50 8.74
CA VAL A 193 14.56 4.62 9.69
C VAL A 193 14.18 4.98 11.12
N PHE A 194 14.09 6.27 11.45
CA PHE A 194 13.65 6.71 12.77
C PHE A 194 12.23 6.23 13.11
N PHE A 195 11.30 6.32 12.15
CA PHE A 195 9.93 5.80 12.33
C PHE A 195 9.93 4.30 12.67
N LEU A 196 10.71 3.51 11.94
CA LEU A 196 10.84 2.07 12.19
C LEU A 196 11.45 1.79 13.57
N LYS A 197 12.54 2.47 13.92
CA LYS A 197 13.19 2.31 15.24
C LYS A 197 12.25 2.70 16.39
N GLN A 198 11.50 3.78 16.22
CA GLN A 198 10.59 4.29 17.25
C GLN A 198 9.41 3.33 17.50
N GLY A 199 8.92 2.64 16.47
CA GLY A 199 7.91 1.61 16.65
C GLY A 199 8.46 0.39 17.40
N LEU A 200 9.67 -0.06 17.03
CA LEU A 200 10.34 -1.18 17.71
C LEU A 200 10.67 -0.87 19.17
N SER A 201 11.10 0.36 19.49
CA SER A 201 11.43 0.76 20.86
C SER A 201 10.22 0.87 21.78
N ARG A 202 8.99 0.70 21.27
CA ARG A 202 7.77 0.62 22.08
C ARG A 202 7.42 -0.81 22.48
N ALA A 203 8.10 -1.80 21.90
CA ALA A 203 7.90 -3.22 22.20
C ALA A 203 8.74 -3.72 23.38
N PHE A 204 9.75 -2.95 23.81
CA PHE A 204 10.69 -3.22 24.89
C PHE A 204 10.71 -2.04 25.85
#